data_AF-A0A3M8CTS6-F1
#
_entry.id   AF-A0A3M8CTS6-F1
#
_cell.length_a   1.000
_cell.length_b   1.000
_cell.length_c   1.000
_cell.angle_alpha   90.00
_cell.angle_beta   90.00
_cell.angle_gamma   90.00
#
_symmetry.space_group_name_H-M   'P 1'
#
loop_
_entity.id
_entity.type
_entity.pdbx_description
1 polymer ?
#
loop_
_entity_poly.entity_id
_entity_poly.type
_entity_poly.pdbx_seq_one_letter_code
_entity_poly.pdbx_strand_id
1 'polypeptide(L)' 'MRYLSDQMLLEVYRRAVSLQLESDFINLIYEELVRRSLVDALVTA' A
#
# COMPACT_ATOMS: atom_id res chain seq x y z
N MET A 1 1.75 1.92 -9.97
CA MET A 1 1.18 0.66 -9.44
C MET A 1 -0.17 0.26 -10.05
N ARG A 2 -0.62 0.88 -11.15
CA ARG A 2 -1.97 0.67 -11.72
C ARG A 2 -2.31 -0.78 -12.13
N TYR A 3 -1.31 -1.61 -12.40
CA TYR A 3 -1.49 -3.00 -12.83
C TYR A 3 -1.40 -4.02 -11.68
N LEU A 4 -1.07 -3.59 -10.46
CA LEU A 4 -1.13 -4.47 -9.29
C LEU A 4 -2.60 -4.73 -8.95
N SER A 5 -2.93 -5.98 -8.62
CA SER A 5 -4.19 -6.29 -7.97
C SER A 5 -4.24 -5.64 -6.59
N ASP A 6 -5.44 -5.42 -6.08
CA ASP A 6 -5.64 -4.76 -4.79
C ASP A 6 -4.99 -5.55 -3.64
N GLN A 7 -5.06 -6.88 -3.68
CA GLN A 7 -4.38 -7.75 -2.72
C GLN A 7 -2.86 -7.57 -2.74
N MET A 8 -2.26 -7.52 -3.94
CA MET A 8 -0.81 -7.35 -4.07
C MET A 8 -0.36 -5.95 -3.65
N LEU A 9 -1.18 -4.93 -3.91
CA LEU A 9 -0.90 -3.56 -3.49
C LEU A 9 -0.89 -3.44 -1.95
N LEU A 10 -1.88 -4.04 -1.29
CA LEU A 10 -1.94 -4.10 0.18
C LEU A 10 -0.73 -4.84 0.76
N GLU A 11 -0.35 -5.97 0.15
CA GLU A 11 0.82 -6.74 0.59
C GLU A 11 2.13 -5.95 0.42
N VAL A 12 2.32 -5.29 -0.73
CA VAL A 12 3.50 -4.45 -0.99
C VAL A 12 3.59 -3.32 0.03
N TYR A 13 2.47 -2.66 0.35
CA TYR A 13 2.43 -1.62 1.39
C TYR A 13 2.89 -2.17 2.75
N ARG A 14 2.30 -3.27 3.21
CA ARG A 14 2.64 -3.88 4.51
C ARG A 14 4.11 -4.30 4.57
N ARG A 15 4.64 -4.88 3.49
CA ARG A 15 6.06 -5.25 3.40
C ARG A 15 6.97 -4.03 3.40
N ALA A 16 6.63 -2.98 2.66
CA ALA A 16 7.42 -1.75 2.60
C ALA A 16 7.52 -1.08 3.98
N VAL A 17 6.41 -1.03 4.73
CA VAL A 17 6.39 -0.54 6.12
C VAL A 17 7.21 -1.44 7.04
N SER A 18 7.03 -2.77 6.98
CA SER A 18 7.77 -3.73 7.81
C SER A 18 9.28 -3.68 7.60
N LEU A 19 9.71 -3.50 6.34
CA LEU A 19 11.12 -3.37 5.98
C LEU A 19 11.70 -1.98 6.21
N GLN A 20 10.88 -1.02 6.69
CA GLN A 20 11.29 0.38 6.89
C GLN A 20 11.92 0.99 5.63
N LEU A 21 11.29 0.75 4.48
CA LEU A 21 11.72 1.37 3.23
C LEU A 21 11.54 2.89 3.28
N GLU A 22 12.15 3.57 2.32
CA GLU A 22 12.09 5.03 2.21
C GLU A 22 10.65 5.55 2.25
N SER A 23 10.46 6.60 3.05
CA SER A 23 9.13 7.17 3.31
C SER A 23 8.42 7.64 2.03
N ASP A 24 9.14 8.20 1.06
CA ASP A 24 8.60 8.59 -0.24
C ASP A 24 8.03 7.39 -1.01
N PHE A 25 8.69 6.23 -0.93
CA PHE A 25 8.19 5.01 -1.58
C PHE A 25 6.92 4.49 -0.90
N ILE A 26 6.90 4.49 0.44
CA ILE A 26 5.71 4.11 1.21
C ILE A 26 4.53 5.04 0.89
N ASN A 27 4.78 6.35 0.80
CA ASN A 27 3.78 7.35 0.47
C ASN A 27 3.20 7.14 -0.94
N LEU A 28 4.03 6.82 -1.93
CA LEU A 28 3.55 6.50 -3.29
C LEU A 28 2.60 5.29 -3.31
N ILE A 29 2.85 4.28 -2.48
CA ILE A 29 1.95 3.12 -2.34
C ILE A 29 0.65 3.55 -1.65
N TYR A 30 0.77 4.33 -0.57
CA TYR A 30 -0.36 4.82 0.20
C TYR A 30 -1.30 5.68 -0.65
N GLU A 31 -0.77 6.59 -1.47
CA GLU A 31 -1.56 7.40 -2.40
C GLU A 31 -2.36 6.54 -3.39
N GLU A 32 -1.78 5.44 -3.88
CA GLU A 32 -2.50 4.51 -4.75
C GLU A 32 -3.58 3.73 -3.99
N LEU A 33 -3.36 3.39 -2.72
CA LEU A 33 -4.38 2.77 -1.84
C LEU A 33 -5.54 3.73 -1.59
N VAL A 34 -5.26 5.01 -1.33
CA VAL A 34 -6.27 6.08 -1.20
C VAL A 34 -7.06 6.21 -2.51
N ARG A 35 -6.36 6.27 -3.66
CA ARG A 35 -6.98 6.40 -4.99
C ARG A 35 -7.97 5.27 -5.31
N ARG A 36 -7.73 4.07 -4.76
CA ARG A 36 -8.59 2.88 -4.97
C ARG A 36 -9.59 2.63 -3.84
N SER A 37 -9.64 3.49 -2.83
CA SER A 37 -10.49 3.31 -1.64
C SER A 37 -10.17 2.02 -0.87
N LEU A 38 -8.89 1.65 -0.77
CA LEU A 38 -8.42 0.42 -0.11
C LEU A 38 -7.84 0.66 1.29
N VAL A 39 -7.82 1.89 1.77
CA VAL A 39 -7.21 2.25 3.06
C VAL A 39 -7.89 1.53 4.23
N ASP A 40 -9.21 1.33 4.18
CA ASP A 40 -9.96 0.63 5.23
C ASP A 40 -9.53 -0.83 5.39
N ALA A 41 -9.06 -1.46 4.31
CA ALA A 41 -8.54 -2.83 4.31
C ALA A 41 -7.16 -2.95 4.99
N LEU A 42 -6.52 -1.84 5.35
CA LEU A 42 -5.30 -1.85 6.16
C LEU A 42 -5.57 -2.07 7.65
N VAL A 43 -6.75 -1.66 8.14
CA VAL A 43 -7.10 -1.71 9.57
C VAL A 43 -7.75 -3.05 9.97
N THR A 44 -8.32 -3.76 9.00
CA THR A 44 -9.11 -4.99 9.22
C THR A 44 -8.31 -6.30 9.11
N ALA A 45 -6.98 -6.26 9.16
CA ALA A 45 -6.11 -7.44 9.01
C ALA A 45 -5.26 -7.74 10.24
#